data_AF-A0A9N7LSQ0-F1
#
_entry.id   AF-A0A9N7LSQ0-F1
#
_cell.length_a   1.000
_cell.length_b   1.000
_cell.length_c   1.000
_cell.angle_alpha   90.00
_cell.angle_beta   90.00
_cell.angle_gamma   90.00
#
_symmetry.space_group_name_H-M   'P 1'
#
loop_
_entity.id
_entity.type
_entity.pdbx_description
1 polymer ?
#
loop_
_entity_poly.entity_id
_entity_poly.type
_entity_poly.pdbx_seq_one_letter_code
_entity_poly.pdbx_strand_id
1 'polypeptide(L)'
;MEEAIALGRSTEMCFYEAELLRLRAHTQDDPATRSSELAAALDLARRQGTPLYELRAALDDFELRGGPARQALVEAFNRMPTDSPLPELARARRMLA
;
A
#
# COMPACT_ATOMS: atom_id res chain seq x y z
N MET A 1 7.71 11.31 -13.19
CA MET A 1 7.48 10.41 -12.03
C MET A 1 8.71 10.34 -11.13
N GLU A 2 9.91 10.13 -11.69
CA GLU A 2 11.17 10.15 -10.93
C GLU A 2 11.43 11.49 -10.22
N GLU A 3 11.13 12.61 -10.87
CA GLU A 3 11.28 13.96 -10.27
C GLU A 3 10.38 14.20 -9.05
N ALA A 4 9.16 13.63 -9.04
CA ALA A 4 8.25 13.73 -7.90
C ALA A 4 8.78 12.95 -6.68
N ILE A 5 9.47 11.83 -6.92
CA ILE A 5 10.11 11.03 -5.88
C ILE A 5 11.34 11.75 -5.32
N ALA A 6 12.16 12.35 -6.20
CA ALA A 6 13.34 13.10 -5.78
C ALA A 6 12.98 14.35 -4.95
N LEU A 7 11.90 15.05 -5.32
CA LEU A 7 11.41 16.24 -4.60
C LEU A 7 10.80 15.89 -3.23
N GLY A 8 10.12 14.74 -3.11
CA GLY A 8 9.59 14.25 -1.83
C GLY A 8 10.69 14.00 -0.79
N ARG A 9 11.83 13.46 -1.24
CA ARG A 9 13.01 13.23 -0.39
C ARG A 9 13.65 14.51 0.15
N SER A 10 13.56 15.62 -0.58
CA SER A 10 14.21 16.88 -0.20
C SER A 10 13.37 17.78 0.71
N THR A 11 12.10 17.45 0.95
CA THR A 11 11.14 18.35 1.64
C THR A 11 10.65 17.84 3.00
N GLU A 12 11.18 16.74 3.52
CA GLU A 12 10.66 16.08 4.74
C GLU A 12 9.13 15.76 4.68
N MET A 13 8.54 15.80 3.48
CA MET A 13 7.17 15.41 3.15
C MET A 13 7.12 13.97 2.61
N CYS A 14 8.00 13.09 3.12
CA CYS A 14 8.21 11.74 2.60
C CYS A 14 6.96 10.84 2.70
N PHE A 15 5.91 11.22 3.43
CA PHE A 15 4.69 10.43 3.62
C PHE A 15 4.04 9.96 2.30
N TYR A 16 4.17 10.73 1.23
CA TYR A 16 3.57 10.38 -0.07
C TYR A 16 4.38 9.38 -0.89
N GLU A 17 5.63 9.08 -0.53
CA GLU A 17 6.47 8.20 -1.36
C GLU A 17 5.89 6.79 -1.47
N ALA A 18 5.35 6.26 -0.37
CA ALA A 18 4.68 4.96 -0.39
C ALA A 18 3.49 4.95 -1.36
N GLU A 19 2.73 6.05 -1.40
CA GLU A 19 1.59 6.19 -2.29
C GLU A 19 2.01 6.38 -3.74
N LEU A 20 3.11 7.09 -4.01
CA LEU A 20 3.68 7.18 -5.36
C LEU A 20 4.16 5.82 -5.88
N LEU A 21 4.79 5.00 -5.03
CA LEU A 21 5.19 3.64 -5.40
C LEU A 21 3.97 2.76 -5.70
N ARG A 22 2.89 2.86 -4.89
CA ARG A 22 1.64 2.16 -5.13
C ARG A 22 1.03 2.55 -6.49
N LEU A 23 0.96 3.84 -6.78
CA LEU A 23 0.43 4.34 -8.05
C LEU A 23 1.29 3.90 -9.24
N ARG A 24 2.61 3.86 -9.08
CA ARG A 24 3.54 3.35 -10.09
C ARG A 24 3.35 1.87 -10.37
N ALA A 25 3.06 1.07 -9.34
CA ALA A 25 2.79 -0.36 -9.54
C ALA A 25 1.63 -0.59 -10.52
N HIS A 26 0.59 0.25 -10.47
CA HIS A 26 -0.55 0.18 -11.38
C HIS A 26 -0.22 0.55 -12.83
N THR A 27 0.93 1.19 -13.09
CA THR A 27 1.41 1.46 -14.46
C THR A 27 2.27 0.34 -15.02
N GLN A 28 2.59 -0.70 -14.24
CA GLN A 28 3.39 -1.84 -14.70
C GLN A 28 2.51 -2.87 -15.39
N ASP A 29 2.90 -3.32 -16.58
CA ASP A 29 2.19 -4.37 -17.31
C ASP A 29 2.54 -5.78 -16.79
N ASP A 30 3.76 -5.96 -16.29
CA ASP A 30 4.22 -7.24 -15.74
C ASP A 30 3.71 -7.45 -14.29
N PRO A 31 2.94 -8.52 -14.02
CA PRO A 31 2.44 -8.84 -12.68
C PRO A 31 3.54 -9.01 -11.63
N ALA A 32 4.71 -9.55 -11.99
CA ALA A 32 5.81 -9.75 -11.05
C ALA A 32 6.43 -8.41 -10.63
N THR A 33 6.67 -7.52 -11.59
CA THR A 33 7.11 -6.14 -11.34
C THR A 33 6.09 -5.39 -10.50
N ARG A 34 4.80 -5.46 -10.86
CA ARG A 34 3.71 -4.84 -10.08
C ARG A 34 3.72 -5.31 -8.62
N SER A 35 3.82 -6.61 -8.38
CA SER A 35 3.87 -7.16 -7.01
C SER A 35 5.09 -6.67 -6.24
N SER A 36 6.27 -6.63 -6.88
CA SER A 36 7.50 -6.12 -6.26
C SER A 36 7.37 -4.65 -5.85
N GLU A 37 6.75 -3.83 -6.68
CA GLU A 37 6.52 -2.42 -6.37
C GLU A 37 5.48 -2.21 -5.26
N LEU A 38 4.42 -3.02 -5.22
CA LEU A 38 3.45 -3.01 -4.13
C LEU A 38 4.09 -3.43 -2.80
N ALA A 39 4.98 -4.43 -2.81
CA ALA A 39 5.74 -4.82 -1.63
C ALA A 39 6.65 -3.68 -1.14
N ALA A 40 7.34 -2.98 -2.06
CA ALA A 40 8.15 -1.82 -1.72
C ALA A 40 7.33 -0.66 -1.14
N ALA A 41 6.14 -0.39 -1.70
CA ALA A 41 5.20 0.61 -1.19
C ALA A 41 4.74 0.28 0.24
N LEU A 42 4.41 -0.99 0.48
CA LEU A 42 3.96 -1.49 1.77
C LEU A 42 5.07 -1.36 2.83
N ASP A 43 6.29 -1.79 2.52
CA ASP A 43 7.44 -1.66 3.43
C ASP A 43 7.78 -0.19 3.74
N LEU A 44 7.65 0.70 2.75
CA LEU A 44 7.89 2.12 2.95
C LEU A 44 6.81 2.76 3.83
N ALA A 45 5.53 2.43 3.61
CA ALA A 45 4.43 2.91 4.45
C ALA A 45 4.60 2.48 5.91
N ARG A 46 5.06 1.24 6.14
CA ARG A 46 5.38 0.73 7.48
C ARG A 46 6.47 1.55 8.16
N ARG A 47 7.55 1.87 7.45
CA ARG A 47 8.67 2.68 7.97
C ARG A 47 8.26 4.13 8.25
N GLN A 48 7.36 4.67 7.44
CA GLN A 48 6.86 6.04 7.59
C GLN A 48 5.75 6.17 8.63
N GLY A 49 5.22 5.05 9.15
CA GLY A 49 4.11 5.08 10.09
C GLY A 49 2.83 5.63 9.46
N THR A 50 2.51 5.22 8.22
CA THR A 50 1.32 5.64 7.47
C THR A 50 0.34 4.47 7.27
N PRO A 51 -0.47 4.09 8.29
CA PRO A 51 -1.33 2.90 8.25
C PRO A 51 -2.30 2.86 7.07
N LEU A 52 -2.81 4.01 6.63
CA LEU A 52 -3.69 4.09 5.47
C LEU A 52 -2.97 3.65 4.18
N TYR A 53 -1.73 4.09 3.97
CA TYR A 53 -0.96 3.72 2.77
C TYR A 53 -0.52 2.27 2.82
N GLU A 54 -0.21 1.74 4.01
CA GLU A 54 0.01 0.32 4.20
C GLU A 54 -1.23 -0.50 3.79
N LEU A 55 -2.42 -0.11 4.27
CA LEU A 55 -3.67 -0.81 3.94
C LEU A 55 -3.96 -0.77 2.44
N ARG A 56 -3.75 0.36 1.78
CA ARG A 56 -4.00 0.49 0.34
C ARG A 56 -3.04 -0.36 -0.49
N ALA A 57 -1.75 -0.39 -0.16
CA ALA A 57 -0.79 -1.26 -0.83
C ALA A 57 -1.11 -2.74 -0.62
N ALA A 58 -1.49 -3.14 0.61
CA ALA A 58 -1.85 -4.52 0.92
C ALA A 58 -3.14 -4.97 0.22
N LEU A 59 -4.12 -4.08 0.05
CA LEU A 59 -5.34 -4.34 -0.72
C LEU A 59 -5.01 -4.63 -2.19
N ASP A 60 -4.24 -3.75 -2.83
CA ASP A 60 -3.88 -3.89 -4.24
C ASP A 60 -3.07 -5.18 -4.49
N ASP A 61 -2.18 -5.53 -3.57
CA ASP A 61 -1.37 -6.74 -3.64
C ASP A 61 -2.20 -8.02 -3.41
N PHE A 62 -3.20 -7.95 -2.53
CA PHE A 62 -4.18 -9.02 -2.35
C PHE A 62 -5.10 -9.19 -3.56
N GLU A 63 -5.46 -8.12 -4.26
CA GLU A 63 -6.18 -8.22 -5.53
C GLU A 63 -5.35 -8.86 -6.63
N LEU A 64 -4.04 -8.58 -6.66
CA LEU A 64 -3.13 -9.13 -7.64
C LEU A 64 -2.83 -10.62 -7.41
N ARG A 65 -2.54 -11.01 -6.17
CA ARG A 65 -1.99 -12.34 -5.85
C ARG A 65 -2.93 -13.23 -5.05
N GLY A 66 -3.92 -12.68 -4.35
CA GLY A 66 -4.84 -13.41 -3.49
C GLY A 66 -4.15 -13.98 -2.24
N GLY A 67 -4.33 -15.28 -2.00
CA GLY A 67 -3.88 -15.99 -0.78
C GLY A 67 -2.46 -15.63 -0.28
N PRO A 68 -1.42 -15.61 -1.14
CA PRO A 68 -0.07 -15.21 -0.77
C PRO A 68 0.10 -13.80 -0.16
N ALA A 69 -0.86 -12.89 -0.35
CA ALA A 69 -0.86 -11.54 0.21
C ALA A 69 -1.81 -11.39 1.42
N ARG A 70 -2.59 -12.44 1.75
CA ARG A 70 -3.64 -12.37 2.78
C ARG A 70 -3.10 -11.95 4.14
N GLN A 71 -1.94 -12.48 4.54
CA GLN A 71 -1.35 -12.16 5.83
C GLN A 71 -0.98 -10.66 5.93
N ALA A 72 -0.38 -10.09 4.88
CA ALA A 72 -0.04 -8.68 4.85
C ALA A 72 -1.29 -7.79 4.96
N LEU A 73 -2.40 -8.18 4.30
CA LEU A 73 -3.69 -7.48 4.40
C LEU A 73 -4.28 -7.55 5.82
N VAL A 74 -4.21 -8.71 6.49
CA VAL A 74 -4.67 -8.86 7.89
C VAL A 74 -3.85 -7.96 8.83
N GLU A 75 -2.52 -7.95 8.68
CA GLU A 75 -1.64 -7.12 9.49
C GLU A 75 -1.94 -5.62 9.32
N ALA A 76 -2.09 -5.16 8.07
CA ALA A 76 -2.43 -3.77 7.78
C ALA A 76 -3.83 -3.39 8.30
N PHE A 77 -4.81 -4.29 8.13
CA PHE A 77 -6.17 -4.11 8.66
C PHE A 77 -6.17 -3.93 10.18
N ASN A 78 -5.42 -4.75 10.91
CA ASN A 78 -5.36 -4.70 12.37
C ASN A 78 -4.64 -3.46 12.93
N ARG A 79 -3.88 -2.72 12.10
CA ARG A 79 -3.23 -1.46 12.49
C ARG A 79 -4.15 -0.25 12.37
N MET A 80 -5.27 -0.40 11.68
CA MET A 80 -6.24 0.68 11.52
C MET A 80 -7.14 0.80 12.76
N PRO A 81 -7.61 2.01 13.12
CA PRO A 81 -8.66 2.17 14.10
C PRO A 81 -9.93 1.43 13.68
N THR A 82 -10.49 0.60 14.57
CA THR A 82 -11.58 -0.34 14.28
C THR A 82 -12.89 0.32 13.84
N ASP A 83 -13.13 1.55 14.31
CA ASP A 83 -14.35 2.33 14.05
C ASP A 83 -14.16 3.40 12.95
N SER A 84 -13.09 3.28 12.17
CA SER A 84 -12.82 4.25 11.11
C SER A 84 -13.82 4.09 9.95
N PRO A 85 -14.47 5.17 9.46
CA PRO A 85 -15.41 5.12 8.35
C PRO A 85 -14.72 4.99 6.97
N LEU A 86 -13.44 4.61 6.94
CA LEU A 86 -12.63 4.58 5.72
C LEU A 86 -13.12 3.48 4.77
N PRO A 87 -13.31 3.81 3.48
CA PRO A 87 -13.77 2.83 2.49
C PRO A 87 -12.79 1.67 2.31
N GLU A 88 -11.49 1.91 2.50
CA GLU A 88 -10.45 0.88 2.47
C GLU A 88 -10.66 -0.18 3.56
N LEU A 89 -11.06 0.24 4.77
CA LEU A 89 -11.30 -0.68 5.88
C LEU A 89 -12.53 -1.55 5.61
N ALA A 90 -13.59 -0.95 5.06
CA ALA A 90 -14.78 -1.67 4.62
C ALA A 90 -14.49 -2.64 3.46
N ARG A 91 -13.60 -2.27 2.53
CA ARG A 91 -13.13 -3.15 1.45
C ARG A 91 -12.32 -4.32 2.01
N ALA A 92 -11.34 -4.05 2.86
CA ALA A 92 -10.51 -5.08 3.48
C ALA A 92 -11.34 -6.09 4.29
N ARG A 93 -12.34 -5.62 5.05
CA ARG A 93 -13.27 -6.49 5.78
C ARG A 93 -14.03 -7.44 4.86
N ARG A 94 -14.49 -6.96 3.69
CA ARG A 94 -15.17 -7.80 2.70
C ARG A 94 -14.24 -8.81 2.03
N MET A 95 -12.97 -8.46 1.84
CA MET A 95 -11.98 -9.32 1.19
C MET A 95 -11.40 -10.40 2.11
N LEU A 96 -11.42 -10.16 3.43
CA LEU A 96 -10.91 -11.07 4.45
C LEU A 96 -11.96 -12.05 4.99
N ALA A 97 -13.25 -11.74 4.79
CA ALA A 97 -14.38 -12.59 5.13
C ALA A 97 -14.39 -13.88 4.31
#